data_AF-X0YZ75-F1
#
_entry.id   AF-X0YZ75-F1
#
_cell.length_a   1.000
_cell.length_b   1.000
_cell.length_c   1.000
_cell.angle_alpha   90.00
_cell.angle_beta   90.00
_cell.angle_gamma   90.00
#
_symmetry.space_group_name_H-M   'P 1'
#
loop_
_entity.id
_entity.type
_entity.pdbx_description
1 polymer ?
#
loop_
_entity_poly.entity_id
_entity_poly.type
_entity_poly.pdbx_seq_one_letter_code
_entity_poly.pdbx_strand_id
1 'polypeptide(L)'
;ADRMLLVAVARVANTGMRWIDDGRQSLGSRWGGAPTRIEPVVGTLTLRNLEGAKAVTLRPLDGCGQPMDEVRQASRAAAAFVLELTDKPATTWYLVEVER
;
A
#
# COMPACT_ATOMS: atom_id res chain seq x y z
N ALA A 1 -2.38 7.06 20.84
CA ALA A 1 -2.33 7.20 19.37
C ALA A 1 -3.25 6.15 18.78
N ASP A 2 -4.17 6.56 17.93
CA ASP A 2 -5.05 5.63 17.22
C ASP A 2 -4.29 5.01 16.06
N ARG A 3 -4.59 3.76 15.73
CA ARG A 3 -3.83 2.99 14.74
C ARG A 3 -4.74 2.37 13.69
N MET A 4 -4.28 2.38 12.45
CA MET A 4 -4.95 1.73 11.33
C MET A 4 -3.91 0.96 10.49
N LEU A 5 -4.24 -0.26 10.09
CA LEU A 5 -3.51 -0.99 9.07
C LEU A 5 -4.09 -0.61 7.70
N LEU A 6 -3.28 -0.03 6.83
CA LEU A 6 -3.62 0.18 5.43
C LEU A 6 -2.99 -0.93 4.60
N VAL A 7 -3.81 -1.67 3.84
CA VAL A 7 -3.33 -2.61 2.81
C VAL A 7 -3.63 -2.02 1.44
N ALA A 8 -2.61 -1.81 0.63
CA ALA A 8 -2.72 -1.23 -0.71
C ALA A 8 -1.98 -2.13 -1.71
N VAL A 9 -2.76 -2.77 -2.59
CA VAL A 9 -2.26 -3.78 -3.53
C VAL A 9 -2.83 -3.50 -4.91
N ALA A 10 -1.95 -3.47 -5.93
CA ALA A 10 -2.34 -3.36 -7.32
C ALA A 10 -2.33 -4.75 -7.99
N ARG A 11 -1.68 -4.89 -9.15
CA ARG A 11 -1.62 -6.15 -9.87
C ARG A 11 -0.85 -7.20 -9.05
N VAL A 12 -1.46 -8.37 -8.92
CA VAL A 12 -0.83 -9.57 -8.35
C VAL A 12 -0.73 -10.63 -9.45
N ALA A 13 0.47 -11.17 -9.66
CA ALA A 13 0.69 -12.22 -10.64
C ALA A 13 1.86 -13.11 -10.25
N ASN A 14 1.75 -14.41 -10.53
CA ASN A 14 2.90 -15.31 -10.49
C ASN A 14 3.92 -14.95 -11.58
N THR A 15 5.18 -15.26 -11.32
CA THR A 15 6.24 -15.07 -12.30
C THR A 15 5.95 -15.93 -13.53
N GLY A 16 5.92 -15.29 -14.72
CA GLY A 16 5.62 -15.97 -15.98
C GLY A 16 4.13 -16.28 -16.23
N MET A 17 3.21 -15.79 -15.39
CA MET A 17 1.76 -15.92 -15.62
C MET A 17 1.35 -15.23 -16.93
N ARG A 18 0.55 -15.90 -17.76
CA ARG A 18 0.08 -15.37 -19.05
C ARG A 18 -1.38 -15.72 -19.28
N TRP A 19 -2.16 -14.74 -19.75
CA TRP A 19 -3.49 -15.00 -20.30
C TRP A 19 -3.39 -15.85 -21.56
N ILE A 20 -4.45 -16.62 -21.86
CA ILE A 20 -4.54 -17.37 -23.13
C ILE A 20 -4.58 -16.39 -24.31
N ASP A 21 -5.29 -15.27 -24.12
CA ASP A 21 -5.55 -14.20 -25.08
C ASP A 21 -5.74 -12.83 -24.39
N ASP A 22 -5.96 -11.79 -25.18
CA ASP A 22 -6.12 -10.40 -24.72
C ASP A 22 -7.44 -10.13 -23.98
N GLY A 23 -8.42 -11.04 -24.05
CA GLY A 23 -9.68 -10.96 -23.31
C GLY A 23 -9.50 -11.21 -21.80
N ARG A 24 -8.35 -11.75 -21.37
CA ARG A 24 -7.96 -11.95 -19.96
C ARG A 24 -9.01 -12.70 -19.13
N GLN A 25 -9.72 -13.65 -19.74
CA GLN A 25 -10.77 -14.43 -19.07
C GLN A 25 -10.27 -15.75 -18.50
N SER A 26 -9.17 -16.31 -19.01
CA SER A 26 -8.61 -17.58 -18.52
C SER A 26 -7.09 -17.69 -18.72
N LEU A 27 -6.44 -18.35 -17.77
CA LEU A 27 -5.01 -18.70 -17.81
C LEU A 27 -4.75 -20.10 -18.38
N GLY A 28 -5.77 -20.99 -18.41
CA GLY A 28 -5.58 -22.40 -18.78
C GLY A 28 -4.54 -23.09 -17.90
N SER A 29 -3.44 -23.55 -18.49
CA SER A 29 -2.28 -24.09 -17.77
C SER A 29 -1.14 -23.06 -17.55
N ARG A 30 -1.31 -21.81 -18.00
CA ARG A 30 -0.27 -20.76 -18.02
C ARG A 30 -0.26 -19.91 -16.74
N TRP A 31 -0.35 -20.57 -15.59
CA TRP A 31 -0.38 -19.93 -14.27
C TRP A 31 0.95 -19.31 -13.84
N GLY A 32 2.05 -19.64 -14.52
CA GLY A 32 3.39 -19.27 -14.08
C GLY A 32 3.81 -20.05 -12.83
N GLY A 33 4.74 -19.49 -12.08
CA GLY A 33 5.23 -20.08 -10.84
C GLY A 33 5.74 -19.04 -9.84
N ALA A 34 6.35 -19.51 -8.76
CA ALA A 34 6.95 -18.65 -7.76
C ALA A 34 8.13 -17.80 -8.33
N PRO A 35 8.42 -16.63 -7.74
CA PRO A 35 7.64 -15.96 -6.70
C PRO A 35 6.39 -15.27 -7.27
N THR A 36 5.38 -15.09 -6.42
CA THR A 36 4.30 -14.14 -6.66
C THR A 36 4.87 -12.72 -6.64
N ARG A 37 4.50 -11.92 -7.64
CA ARG A 37 4.88 -10.52 -7.76
C ARG A 37 3.67 -9.66 -7.48
N ILE A 38 3.83 -8.69 -6.60
CA ILE A 38 2.82 -7.71 -6.24
C ILE A 38 3.37 -6.34 -6.65
N GLU A 39 2.62 -5.62 -7.47
CA GLU A 39 2.92 -4.26 -7.85
C GLU A 39 2.58 -3.31 -6.68
N PRO A 40 3.54 -2.52 -6.17
CA PRO A 40 3.27 -1.50 -5.17
C PRO A 40 2.32 -0.43 -5.71
N VAL A 41 1.42 0.05 -4.86
CA VAL A 41 0.55 1.17 -5.20
C VAL A 41 1.34 2.48 -5.09
N VAL A 42 1.40 3.24 -6.18
CA VAL A 42 1.92 4.62 -6.21
C VAL A 42 0.75 5.59 -6.34
N GLY A 43 0.64 6.54 -5.42
CA GLY A 43 -0.43 7.54 -5.44
C GLY A 43 -0.66 8.20 -4.09
N THR A 44 -1.74 8.97 -3.99
CA THR A 44 -2.00 9.82 -2.83
C THR A 44 -3.10 9.25 -1.92
N LEU A 45 -2.80 9.10 -0.63
CA LEU A 45 -3.77 8.79 0.42
C LEU A 45 -4.23 10.10 1.06
N THR A 46 -5.54 10.36 1.06
CA THR A 46 -6.15 11.50 1.77
C THR A 46 -7.05 11.02 2.90
N LEU A 47 -6.69 11.33 4.14
CA LEU A 47 -7.50 11.06 5.33
C LEU A 47 -8.27 12.33 5.72
N ARG A 48 -9.58 12.19 5.89
CA ARG A 48 -10.50 13.29 6.23
C ARG A 48 -11.21 12.98 7.56
N ASN A 49 -11.89 13.98 8.11
CA ASN A 49 -12.71 13.84 9.32
C ASN A 49 -11.89 13.35 10.54
N LEU A 50 -10.62 13.75 10.62
CA LEU A 50 -9.73 13.49 11.75
C LEU A 50 -9.74 14.68 12.72
N GLU A 51 -10.92 14.97 13.26
CA GLU A 51 -11.09 16.03 14.25
C GLU A 51 -10.23 15.77 15.49
N GLY A 52 -9.59 16.85 15.98
CA GLY A 52 -8.64 16.79 17.09
C GLY A 52 -7.28 16.16 16.75
N ALA A 53 -7.05 15.67 15.53
CA ALA A 53 -5.74 15.12 15.19
C ALA A 53 -4.67 16.21 15.03
N LYS A 54 -3.54 16.01 15.70
CA LYS A 54 -2.35 16.86 15.65
C LYS A 54 -1.38 16.40 14.56
N ALA A 55 -1.21 15.09 14.40
CA ALA A 55 -0.31 14.52 13.41
C ALA A 55 -0.85 13.17 12.90
N VAL A 56 -0.43 12.83 11.68
CA VAL A 56 -0.65 11.51 11.08
C VAL A 56 0.67 11.04 10.50
N THR A 57 1.08 9.83 10.84
CA THR A 57 2.26 9.17 10.26
C THR A 57 1.87 7.95 9.45
N LEU A 58 2.70 7.62 8.48
CA LEU A 58 2.64 6.41 7.68
C LEU A 58 3.99 5.70 7.79
N ARG A 59 3.97 4.42 8.15
CA ARG A 59 5.16 3.58 8.22
C ARG A 59 4.95 2.33 7.35
N PRO A 60 5.79 2.07 6.34
CA PRO A 60 5.74 0.82 5.60
C PRO A 60 6.10 -0.35 6.50
N LEU A 61 5.46 -1.50 6.27
CA LEU A 61 5.76 -2.73 6.99
C LEU A 61 6.41 -3.77 6.05
N ASP A 62 7.26 -4.64 6.59
CA ASP A 62 7.91 -5.72 5.83
C ASP A 62 6.99 -6.92 5.61
N GLY A 63 7.47 -7.97 4.93
CA GLY A 63 6.68 -9.19 4.65
C GLY A 63 6.17 -9.95 5.88
N CYS A 64 6.65 -9.62 7.08
CA CYS A 64 6.22 -10.17 8.36
C CYS A 64 5.30 -9.21 9.14
N GLY A 65 4.95 -8.06 8.56
CA GLY A 65 4.17 -7.01 9.21
C GLY A 65 4.98 -6.17 10.21
N GLN A 66 6.32 -6.24 10.19
CA GLN A 66 7.16 -5.46 11.08
C GLN A 66 7.41 -4.05 10.52
N PRO A 67 7.41 -3.02 11.38
CA PRO A 67 7.83 -1.65 11.04
C PRO A 67 9.19 -1.60 10.31
N MET A 68 9.24 -0.94 9.17
CA MET A 68 10.50 -0.57 8.51
C MET A 68 11.03 0.78 9.03
N ASP A 69 12.31 1.08 8.79
CA ASP A 69 13.02 2.27 9.31
C ASP A 69 12.61 3.61 8.67
N GLU A 70 11.52 3.65 7.91
CA GLU A 70 11.02 4.84 7.24
C GLU A 70 9.71 5.32 7.88
N VAL A 71 9.64 6.59 8.27
CA VAL A 71 8.38 7.20 8.74
C VAL A 71 8.08 8.42 7.90
N ARG A 72 6.91 8.43 7.27
CA ARG A 72 6.41 9.57 6.50
C ARG A 72 5.42 10.34 7.34
N GLN A 73 5.61 11.65 7.42
CA GLN A 73 4.66 12.56 8.03
C GLN A 73 3.63 13.00 6.99
N ALA A 74 2.36 13.01 7.37
CA ALA A 74 1.33 13.55 6.51
C ALA A 74 1.46 15.07 6.41
N SER A 75 1.29 15.60 5.21
CA SER A 75 1.09 17.03 5.01
C SER A 75 -0.36 17.40 5.34
N ARG A 76 -0.58 18.61 5.85
CA ARG A 76 -1.93 19.11 6.15
C ARG A 76 -2.44 19.92 4.97
N ALA A 77 -3.57 19.52 4.39
CA ALA A 77 -4.24 20.24 3.31
C ALA A 77 -5.70 20.50 3.71
N ALA A 78 -6.04 21.76 4.00
CA ALA A 78 -7.33 22.16 4.57
C ALA A 78 -7.69 21.34 5.83
N ALA A 79 -8.79 20.60 5.81
CA ALA A 79 -9.26 19.73 6.89
C ALA A 79 -8.84 18.25 6.71
N ALA A 80 -7.82 17.99 5.89
CA ALA A 80 -7.35 16.65 5.56
C ALA A 80 -5.84 16.48 5.80
N PHE A 81 -5.44 15.22 5.96
CA PHE A 81 -4.05 14.78 5.99
C PHE A 81 -3.74 14.01 4.72
N VAL A 82 -2.64 14.38 4.06
CA VAL A 82 -2.25 13.85 2.74
C VAL A 82 -0.89 13.19 2.83
N LEU A 83 -0.81 11.95 2.37
CA LEU A 83 0.36 11.08 2.36
C LEU A 83 0.60 10.52 0.96
N GLU A 84 1.86 10.37 0.58
CA GLU A 84 2.24 9.72 -0.68
C GLU A 84 2.60 8.25 -0.44
N LEU A 85 1.94 7.37 -1.20
CA LEU A 85 2.32 5.99 -1.39
C LEU A 85 3.30 5.93 -2.57
N THR A 86 4.41 5.24 -2.38
CA THR A 86 5.51 5.14 -3.36
C THR A 86 5.88 3.68 -3.55
N ASP A 87 6.64 3.40 -4.62
CA ASP A 87 7.18 2.09 -4.92
C ASP A 87 8.44 1.74 -4.08
N LYS A 88 8.90 2.66 -3.24
CA LYS A 88 10.11 2.54 -2.41
C LYS A 88 9.82 2.93 -0.96
N PRO A 89 10.00 2.02 0.01
CA PRO A 89 10.25 0.60 -0.18
C PRO A 89 9.04 -0.08 -0.84
N ALA A 90 9.29 -1.17 -1.55
CA ALA A 90 8.23 -1.99 -2.08
C ALA A 90 7.53 -2.70 -0.90
N THR A 91 6.29 -2.35 -0.63
CA THR A 91 5.44 -2.98 0.38
C THR A 91 3.99 -3.02 -0.06
N THR A 92 3.21 -3.89 0.56
CA THR A 92 1.75 -4.03 0.37
C THR A 92 0.96 -3.42 1.52
N TRP A 93 1.61 -3.05 2.61
CA TRP A 93 0.92 -2.63 3.83
C TRP A 93 1.69 -1.59 4.63
N TYR A 94 0.93 -0.76 5.33
CA TYR A 94 1.43 0.38 6.09
C TYR A 94 0.71 0.49 7.42
N LEU A 95 1.44 0.83 8.48
CA LEU A 95 0.87 1.31 9.72
C LEU A 95 0.62 2.81 9.61
N VAL A 96 -0.63 3.22 9.79
CA VAL A 96 -1.02 4.62 9.95
C VAL A 96 -1.24 4.87 11.45
N GLU A 97 -0.58 5.87 12.00
CA GLU A 97 -0.81 6.32 13.39
C GLU A 97 -1.35 7.75 13.41
N VAL A 98 -2.36 8.00 14.23
CA VAL A 98 -2.95 9.32 14.45
C VAL A 98 -2.67 9.77 15.88
N GLU A 99 -2.03 10.92 16.00
CA GLU A 99 -1.81 11.61 17.26
C GLU A 99 -2.91 12.66 17.48
N ARG A 100 -3.48 12.71 18.69
CA ARG A 100 -4.54 13.63 19.09
C ARG A 100 -4.10 14.56 20.22
#